data_AF-A0A150GN37-F1
#
_entry.id   AF-A0A150GN37-F1
#
_cell.length_a   1.000
_cell.length_b   1.000
_cell.length_c   1.000
_cell.angle_alpha   90.00
_cell.angle_beta   90.00
_cell.angle_gamma   90.00
#
_symmetry.space_group_name_H-M   'P 1'
#
loop_
_entity.id
_entity.type
_entity.pdbx_description
1 polymer ?
#
loop_
_entity_poly.entity_id
_entity_poly.type
_entity_poly.pdbx_seq_one_letter_code
_entity_poly.pdbx_strand_id
1 'polypeptide(L)'
;MSFRKGVTHKEDKVWRNNNNKDLYTRWNRNKFDSERVDTQVDHIVECQLGEYMWENAFDGRRTTRGRLAPVVQLWNDVDNLNNTSTGLNQRKGDAFEMWKDGREPSLWSALVRYNVPANHRANICVAFEDTADWLAGELDDMADEMECDLYGNMASELDNWREKTGN
;
A
#
# COMPACT_ATOMS: atom_id res chain seq x y z
N MET A 1 -11.72 -11.57 4.47
CA MET A 1 -11.77 -10.69 5.66
C MET A 1 -11.23 -9.34 5.20
N SER A 2 -11.82 -8.19 5.53
CA SER A 2 -11.36 -6.93 4.91
C SER A 2 -10.41 -6.12 5.78
N PHE A 3 -9.24 -5.79 5.24
CA PHE A 3 -8.29 -4.84 5.80
C PHE A 3 -8.75 -3.40 5.55
N ARG A 4 -9.50 -3.15 4.48
CA ARG A 4 -9.89 -1.80 4.08
C ARG A 4 -10.85 -1.17 5.11
N LYS A 5 -10.47 -0.02 5.64
CA LYS A 5 -11.35 0.87 6.41
C LYS A 5 -11.62 2.16 5.63
N GLY A 6 -12.69 2.88 6.01
CA GLY A 6 -12.97 4.20 5.42
C GLY A 6 -11.91 5.21 5.85
N VAL A 7 -11.02 5.61 4.94
CA VAL A 7 -9.88 6.51 5.21
C VAL A 7 -10.06 7.94 4.70
N THR A 8 -11.18 8.27 4.04
CA THR A 8 -11.43 9.62 3.50
C THR A 8 -11.29 10.73 4.54
N HIS A 9 -11.71 10.46 5.79
CA HIS A 9 -11.59 11.41 6.91
C HIS A 9 -10.13 11.72 7.31
N LYS A 10 -9.14 10.99 6.77
CA LYS A 10 -7.71 11.21 7.01
C LYS A 10 -7.05 12.10 5.96
N GLU A 11 -7.76 12.57 4.93
CA GLU A 11 -7.18 13.33 3.81
C GLU A 11 -6.22 14.46 4.24
N ASP A 12 -6.64 15.36 5.13
CA ASP A 12 -5.76 16.45 5.59
C ASP A 12 -4.54 15.96 6.40
N LYS A 13 -4.65 14.81 7.07
CA LYS A 13 -3.52 14.20 7.77
C LYS A 13 -2.53 13.59 6.77
N VAL A 14 -3.03 12.90 5.76
CA VAL A 14 -2.21 12.27 4.71
C VAL A 14 -1.46 13.32 3.91
N TRP A 15 -2.11 14.41 3.50
CA TRP A 15 -1.42 15.55 2.89
C TRP A 15 -0.28 16.06 3.76
N ARG A 16 -0.50 16.28 5.06
CA ARG A 16 0.54 16.76 5.97
C ARG A 16 1.68 15.75 6.14
N ASN A 17 1.36 14.47 6.25
CA ASN A 17 2.34 13.38 6.36
C ASN A 17 3.30 13.41 5.16
N ASN A 18 2.73 13.59 3.97
CA ASN A 18 3.48 13.57 2.72
C ASN A 18 4.03 14.96 2.32
N ASN A 19 4.24 15.85 3.30
CA ASN A 19 4.77 17.20 3.09
C ASN A 19 3.97 18.03 2.06
N ASN A 20 2.65 17.88 2.08
CA ASN A 20 1.67 18.46 1.15
C ASN A 20 1.89 18.06 -0.31
N LYS A 21 2.43 16.86 -0.56
CA LYS A 21 2.67 16.34 -1.91
C LYS A 21 2.01 14.97 -2.12
N ASP A 22 1.55 14.75 -3.34
CA ASP A 22 1.20 13.43 -3.83
C ASP A 22 2.50 12.67 -4.09
N LEU A 23 2.66 11.50 -3.47
CA LEU A 23 3.87 10.70 -3.63
C LEU A 23 4.07 10.21 -5.07
N TYR A 24 3.00 10.02 -5.85
CA TYR A 24 3.05 9.44 -7.19
C TYR A 24 3.36 10.45 -8.29
N THR A 25 2.80 11.66 -8.17
CA THR A 25 3.00 12.74 -9.15
C THR A 25 4.03 13.78 -8.71
N ARG A 26 4.38 13.80 -7.41
CA ARG A 26 5.15 14.85 -6.74
C ARG A 26 4.51 16.24 -6.79
N TRP A 27 3.24 16.32 -7.20
CA TRP A 27 2.51 17.58 -7.22
C TRP A 27 2.15 18.01 -5.81
N ASN A 28 2.28 19.31 -5.53
CA ASN A 28 1.81 19.87 -4.27
C ASN A 28 0.27 19.92 -4.27
N ARG A 29 -0.34 19.81 -3.07
CA ARG A 29 -1.78 19.98 -2.85
C ARG A 29 -2.36 21.21 -3.56
N ASN A 30 -1.69 22.36 -3.42
CA ASN A 30 -2.12 23.62 -4.06
C ASN A 30 -2.32 23.49 -5.57
N LYS A 31 -1.55 22.61 -6.24
CA LYS A 31 -1.69 22.36 -7.68
C LYS A 31 -3.02 21.66 -7.97
N PHE A 32 -3.34 20.60 -7.22
CA PHE A 32 -4.63 19.91 -7.32
C PHE A 32 -5.80 20.87 -7.10
N ASP A 33 -5.71 21.72 -6.07
CA ASP A 33 -6.74 22.72 -5.77
C ASP A 33 -6.93 23.72 -6.92
N SER A 34 -5.80 24.23 -7.47
CA SER A 34 -5.83 25.21 -8.56
C SER A 34 -6.35 24.64 -9.88
N GLU A 35 -6.03 23.38 -10.17
CA GLU A 35 -6.45 22.67 -11.38
C GLU A 35 -7.81 21.97 -11.20
N ARG A 36 -8.41 22.03 -10.01
CA ARG A 36 -9.68 21.37 -9.64
C ARG A 36 -9.66 19.87 -9.95
N VAL A 37 -8.56 19.22 -9.60
CA VAL A 37 -8.39 17.77 -9.78
C VAL A 37 -9.03 17.04 -8.60
N ASP A 38 -9.94 16.12 -8.88
CA ASP A 38 -10.59 15.29 -7.86
C ASP A 38 -9.60 14.28 -7.26
N THR A 39 -9.35 14.41 -5.95
CA THR A 39 -8.43 13.56 -5.17
C THR A 39 -9.15 12.51 -4.36
N GLN A 40 -8.45 11.41 -4.11
CA GLN A 40 -8.86 10.34 -3.19
C GLN A 40 -7.71 9.97 -2.28
N VAL A 41 -8.04 9.47 -1.09
CA VAL A 41 -7.08 8.82 -0.20
C VAL A 41 -6.90 7.38 -0.71
N ASP A 42 -5.67 7.04 -1.05
CA ASP A 42 -5.23 5.75 -1.58
C ASP A 42 -4.34 5.02 -0.57
N HIS A 43 -4.35 3.69 -0.60
CA HIS A 43 -3.46 2.82 0.15
C HIS A 43 -2.24 2.49 -0.70
N ILE A 44 -1.04 2.93 -0.32
CA ILE A 44 0.18 2.75 -1.12
C ILE A 44 0.46 1.27 -1.34
N VAL A 45 0.52 0.51 -0.25
CA VAL A 45 0.44 -0.94 -0.23
C VAL A 45 -1.04 -1.34 -0.12
N GLU A 46 -1.58 -1.92 -1.20
CA GLU A 46 -3.01 -2.25 -1.29
C GLU A 46 -3.48 -3.18 -0.17
N CYS A 47 -4.68 -2.92 0.36
CA CYS A 47 -5.30 -3.77 1.39
C CYS A 47 -5.44 -5.22 0.92
N GLN A 48 -5.72 -5.44 -0.36
CA GLN A 48 -5.86 -6.77 -0.97
C GLN A 48 -4.56 -7.58 -0.90
N LEU A 49 -3.40 -6.91 -0.88
CA LEU A 49 -2.12 -7.58 -0.67
C LEU A 49 -1.96 -8.01 0.79
N GLY A 50 -2.30 -7.12 1.74
CA GLY A 50 -2.33 -7.45 3.17
C GLY A 50 -3.25 -8.63 3.49
N GLU A 51 -4.44 -8.65 2.87
CA GLU A 51 -5.41 -9.75 2.98
C GLU A 51 -4.84 -11.07 2.42
N TYR A 52 -4.18 -11.02 1.27
CA TYR A 52 -3.51 -12.18 0.67
C TYR A 52 -2.39 -12.74 1.56
N MET A 53 -1.51 -11.86 2.06
CA MET A 53 -0.41 -12.26 2.94
C MET A 53 -0.93 -12.83 4.26
N TRP A 54 -1.97 -12.20 4.82
CA TRP A 54 -2.66 -12.72 5.99
C TRP A 54 -3.15 -14.14 5.71
N GLU A 55 -3.96 -14.34 4.67
CA GLU A 55 -4.51 -15.67 4.33
C GLU A 55 -3.44 -16.75 4.13
N ASN A 56 -2.33 -16.41 3.48
CA ASN A 56 -1.20 -17.33 3.28
C ASN A 56 -0.43 -17.64 4.55
N ALA A 57 -0.21 -16.65 5.42
CA ALA A 57 0.50 -16.85 6.69
C ALA A 57 -0.23 -17.83 7.64
N PHE A 58 -1.53 -18.05 7.43
CA PHE A 58 -2.34 -18.93 8.28
C PHE A 58 -2.37 -20.39 7.88
N ASP A 59 -2.05 -20.79 6.64
CA ASP A 59 -2.13 -22.19 6.16
C ASP A 59 -3.37 -22.95 6.70
N GLY A 60 -4.54 -22.29 6.70
CA GLY A 60 -5.81 -22.85 7.19
C GLY A 60 -6.07 -22.79 8.72
N ARG A 61 -5.18 -22.22 9.54
CA ARG A 61 -5.38 -22.06 10.99
C ARG A 61 -6.35 -20.92 11.32
N ARG A 62 -7.23 -21.14 12.31
CA ARG A 62 -8.16 -20.09 12.79
C ARG A 62 -7.43 -19.02 13.58
N THR A 63 -7.62 -17.78 13.17
CA THR A 63 -7.07 -16.57 13.79
C THR A 63 -8.12 -15.92 14.69
N THR A 64 -7.69 -15.20 15.73
CA THR A 64 -8.62 -14.39 16.53
C THR A 64 -8.72 -12.99 15.94
N ARG A 65 -9.89 -12.36 16.09
CA ARG A 65 -10.07 -10.93 15.75
C ARG A 65 -9.05 -10.03 16.46
N GLY A 66 -8.59 -10.42 17.65
CA GLY A 66 -7.60 -9.68 18.42
C GLY A 66 -6.22 -9.62 17.75
N ARG A 67 -5.81 -10.67 17.03
CA ARG A 67 -4.54 -10.69 16.27
C ARG A 67 -4.63 -9.93 14.96
N LEU A 68 -5.81 -9.94 14.32
CA LEU A 68 -6.03 -9.19 13.08
C LEU A 68 -6.06 -7.67 13.32
N ALA A 69 -6.73 -7.25 14.38
CA ALA A 69 -7.02 -5.84 14.64
C ALA A 69 -5.79 -4.90 14.53
N PRO A 70 -4.61 -5.22 15.11
CA PRO A 70 -3.43 -4.37 14.97
C PRO A 70 -2.90 -4.31 13.53
N VAL A 71 -2.82 -5.43 12.81
CA VAL A 71 -2.41 -5.45 11.40
C VAL A 71 -3.31 -4.59 10.53
N VAL A 72 -4.63 -4.67 10.75
CA VAL A 72 -5.60 -3.83 10.04
C VAL A 72 -5.45 -2.36 10.43
N GLN A 73 -4.98 -2.03 11.64
CA GLN A 73 -4.68 -0.65 12.00
C GLN A 73 -3.46 -0.14 11.22
N LEU A 74 -2.36 -0.93 11.19
CA LEU A 74 -1.15 -0.61 10.42
C LEU A 74 -1.45 -0.33 8.95
N TRP A 75 -2.22 -1.22 8.30
CA TRP A 75 -2.56 -1.04 6.88
C TRP A 75 -3.35 0.24 6.58
N ASN A 76 -4.06 0.79 7.56
CA ASN A 76 -4.83 2.02 7.40
C ASN A 76 -4.15 3.22 8.04
N ASP A 77 -2.91 3.10 8.52
CA ASP A 77 -2.16 4.22 9.09
C ASP A 77 -1.79 5.24 8.01
N VAL A 78 -1.60 6.50 8.39
CA VAL A 78 -1.28 7.60 7.47
C VAL A 78 0.02 7.36 6.70
N ASP A 79 0.94 6.55 7.25
CA ASP A 79 2.21 6.19 6.60
C ASP A 79 2.02 5.21 5.42
N ASN A 80 0.91 4.45 5.37
CA ASN A 80 0.52 3.66 4.20
C ASN A 80 -0.48 4.39 3.28
N LEU A 81 -0.70 5.69 3.48
CA LEU A 81 -1.70 6.43 2.72
C LEU A 81 -1.07 7.51 1.85
N ASN A 82 -1.69 7.73 0.69
CA ASN A 82 -1.39 8.84 -0.19
C ASN A 82 -2.65 9.57 -0.62
N ASN A 83 -2.52 10.84 -1.01
CA ASN A 83 -3.57 11.56 -1.73
C ASN A 83 -3.16 11.67 -3.20
N THR A 84 -4.00 11.16 -4.09
CA THR A 84 -3.74 11.23 -5.53
C THR A 84 -5.02 11.40 -6.32
N SER A 85 -4.89 11.71 -7.62
CA SER A 85 -6.06 11.84 -8.50
C SER A 85 -6.82 10.52 -8.61
N THR A 86 -8.15 10.59 -8.67
CA THR A 86 -9.02 9.42 -8.83
C THR A 86 -8.61 8.55 -10.04
N GLY A 87 -8.23 9.18 -11.15
CA GLY A 87 -7.84 8.46 -12.36
C GLY A 87 -6.51 7.71 -12.24
N LEU A 88 -5.52 8.27 -11.55
CA LEU A 88 -4.25 7.58 -11.29
C LEU A 88 -4.45 6.45 -10.28
N ASN A 89 -5.26 6.70 -9.24
CA ASN A 89 -5.62 5.72 -8.23
C ASN A 89 -6.22 4.45 -8.85
N GLN A 90 -7.21 4.59 -9.72
CA GLN A 90 -7.84 3.44 -10.39
C GLN A 90 -6.84 2.62 -11.22
N ARG A 91 -5.99 3.29 -12.01
CA ARG A 91 -4.98 2.60 -12.84
C ARG A 91 -3.94 1.87 -12.00
N LYS A 92 -3.53 2.46 -10.86
CA LYS A 92 -2.67 1.81 -9.88
C LYS A 92 -3.36 0.56 -9.33
N GLY A 93 -4.60 0.68 -8.86
CA GLY A 93 -5.36 -0.43 -8.30
C GLY A 93 -5.47 -1.61 -9.27
N ASP A 94 -5.82 -1.35 -10.54
CA ASP A 94 -5.92 -2.40 -11.56
C ASP A 94 -4.55 -3.07 -11.85
N ALA A 95 -3.46 -2.28 -11.85
CA ALA A 95 -2.10 -2.80 -12.01
C ALA A 95 -1.68 -3.68 -10.83
N PHE A 96 -1.99 -3.25 -9.61
CA PHE A 96 -1.73 -4.02 -8.40
C PHE A 96 -2.46 -5.36 -8.40
N GLU A 97 -3.72 -5.38 -8.80
CA GLU A 97 -4.51 -6.61 -8.88
C GLU A 97 -3.87 -7.62 -9.85
N MET A 98 -3.48 -7.17 -11.04
CA MET A 98 -2.80 -8.01 -12.03
C MET A 98 -1.43 -8.53 -11.57
N TRP A 99 -0.65 -7.67 -10.90
CA TRP A 99 0.65 -8.05 -10.36
C TRP A 99 0.52 -9.05 -9.21
N LYS A 100 -0.39 -8.81 -8.26
CA LYS A 100 -0.70 -9.72 -7.15
C LYS A 100 -1.12 -11.10 -7.66
N ASP A 101 -1.88 -11.15 -8.75
CA ASP A 101 -2.32 -12.39 -9.39
C ASP A 101 -1.20 -13.13 -10.15
N GLY A 102 0.03 -12.61 -10.16
CA GLY A 102 1.19 -13.22 -10.83
C GLY A 102 1.14 -13.16 -12.35
N ARG A 103 0.25 -12.34 -12.92
CA ARG A 103 0.09 -12.20 -14.38
C ARG A 103 1.12 -11.26 -15.00
N GLU A 104 1.76 -10.45 -14.18
CA GLU A 104 2.86 -9.57 -14.56
C GLU A 104 4.06 -9.89 -13.65
N PRO A 105 5.30 -9.90 -14.19
CA PRO A 105 6.47 -10.32 -13.43
C PRO A 105 6.91 -9.29 -12.38
N SER A 106 6.45 -8.03 -12.52
CA SER A 106 6.76 -6.95 -11.60
C SER A 106 5.66 -5.90 -11.53
N LEU A 107 5.63 -5.12 -10.43
CA LEU A 107 4.71 -3.99 -10.30
C LEU A 107 4.93 -2.98 -11.43
N TRP A 108 6.19 -2.71 -11.78
CA TRP A 108 6.54 -1.85 -12.90
C TRP A 108 5.88 -2.31 -14.21
N SER A 109 5.97 -3.60 -14.53
CA SER A 109 5.40 -4.17 -15.76
C SER A 109 3.87 -4.03 -15.79
N ALA A 110 3.22 -4.26 -14.64
CA ALA A 110 1.79 -4.03 -14.51
C ALA A 110 1.41 -2.56 -14.70
N LEU A 111 2.15 -1.62 -14.11
CA LEU A 111 1.90 -0.19 -14.28
C LEU A 111 2.09 0.28 -15.74
N VAL A 112 3.02 -0.33 -16.48
CA VAL A 112 3.17 -0.11 -17.93
C VAL A 112 1.90 -0.55 -18.66
N ARG A 113 1.40 -1.76 -18.37
CA ARG A 113 0.17 -2.30 -18.99
C ARG A 113 -1.05 -1.40 -18.80
N TYR A 114 -1.18 -0.80 -17.62
CA TYR A 114 -2.29 0.11 -17.30
C TYR A 114 -2.03 1.59 -17.66
N ASN A 115 -1.05 1.85 -18.55
CA ASN A 115 -0.79 3.18 -19.10
C ASN A 115 -0.54 4.26 -18.02
N VAL A 116 0.13 3.89 -16.93
CA VAL A 116 0.59 4.87 -15.94
C VAL A 116 1.81 5.60 -16.51
N PRO A 117 1.90 6.94 -16.50
CA PRO A 117 3.04 7.67 -17.06
C PRO A 117 4.38 7.28 -16.43
N ALA A 118 5.47 7.26 -17.22
CA ALA A 118 6.78 6.73 -16.79
C ALA A 118 7.30 7.33 -15.48
N ASN A 119 7.22 8.65 -15.33
CA ASN A 119 7.61 9.35 -14.12
C ASN A 119 6.74 8.97 -12.91
N HIS A 120 5.43 8.74 -13.11
CA HIS A 120 4.53 8.31 -12.04
C HIS A 120 4.77 6.85 -11.66
N ARG A 121 5.12 5.98 -12.61
CA ARG A 121 5.45 4.57 -12.33
C ARG A 121 6.64 4.46 -11.36
N ALA A 122 7.73 5.16 -11.66
CA ALA A 122 8.91 5.18 -10.80
C ALA A 122 8.58 5.66 -9.39
N ASN A 123 7.80 6.74 -9.28
CA ASN A 123 7.37 7.25 -7.98
C ASN A 123 6.43 6.30 -7.23
N ILE A 124 5.54 5.57 -7.92
CA ILE A 124 4.67 4.55 -7.31
C ILE A 124 5.51 3.38 -6.79
N CYS A 125 6.47 2.88 -7.57
CA CYS A 125 7.37 1.81 -7.12
C CYS A 125 8.17 2.25 -5.90
N VAL A 126 8.78 3.44 -5.92
CA VAL A 126 9.53 3.97 -4.77
C VAL A 126 8.62 4.14 -3.54
N ALA A 127 7.43 4.71 -3.72
CA ALA A 127 6.49 4.85 -2.61
C ALA A 127 6.07 3.48 -2.05
N PHE A 128 5.84 2.49 -2.92
CA PHE A 128 5.55 1.13 -2.49
C PHE A 128 6.72 0.53 -1.72
N GLU A 129 7.95 0.67 -2.21
CA GLU A 129 9.15 0.15 -1.56
C GLU A 129 9.35 0.76 -0.18
N ASP A 130 9.34 2.09 -0.08
CA ASP A 130 9.51 2.82 1.19
C ASP A 130 8.42 2.44 2.21
N THR A 131 7.16 2.33 1.77
CA THR A 131 6.04 1.96 2.64
C THR A 131 6.07 0.48 3.00
N ALA A 132 6.48 -0.40 2.08
CA ALA A 132 6.63 -1.82 2.35
C ALA A 132 7.73 -2.09 3.39
N ASP A 133 8.86 -1.38 3.30
CA ASP A 133 9.94 -1.41 4.30
C ASP A 133 9.43 -1.03 5.69
N TRP A 134 8.71 0.08 5.77
CA TRP A 134 8.13 0.53 7.03
C TRP A 134 7.13 -0.49 7.60
N LEU A 135 6.18 -0.96 6.78
CA LEU A 135 5.21 -1.97 7.21
C LEU A 135 5.86 -3.29 7.64
N ALA A 136 6.92 -3.73 6.96
CA ALA A 136 7.66 -4.94 7.34
C ALA A 136 8.34 -4.75 8.70
N GLY A 137 8.96 -3.60 8.95
CA GLY A 137 9.52 -3.26 10.26
C GLY A 137 8.48 -3.27 11.38
N GLU A 138 7.32 -2.64 11.17
CA GLU A 138 6.22 -2.64 12.16
C GLU A 138 5.66 -4.05 12.41
N LEU A 139 5.64 -4.90 11.37
CA LEU A 139 5.22 -6.29 11.49
C LEU A 139 6.23 -7.12 12.29
N ASP A 140 7.53 -6.91 12.09
CA ASP A 140 8.58 -7.57 12.86
C ASP A 140 8.56 -7.14 14.33
N ASP A 141 8.45 -5.83 14.61
CA ASP A 141 8.32 -5.31 15.97
C ASP A 141 7.10 -5.94 16.68
N MET A 142 5.95 -6.02 16.00
CA MET A 142 4.79 -6.72 16.54
C MET A 142 5.01 -8.22 16.75
N ALA A 143 5.81 -8.88 15.89
CA ALA A 143 6.12 -10.30 16.02
C ALA A 143 6.86 -10.56 17.34
N ASP A 144 7.84 -9.71 17.65
CA ASP A 144 8.62 -9.76 18.88
C ASP A 144 7.76 -9.41 20.10
N GLU A 145 7.03 -8.29 20.06
CA GLU A 145 6.22 -7.83 21.19
C GLU A 145 5.08 -8.79 21.56
N MET A 146 4.45 -9.42 20.57
CA MET A 146 3.32 -10.31 20.77
C MET A 146 3.70 -11.79 20.78
N GLU A 147 5.00 -12.10 20.66
CA GLU A 147 5.55 -13.45 20.49
C GLU A 147 4.75 -14.24 19.43
N CYS A 148 4.57 -13.63 18.26
CA CYS A 148 3.69 -14.14 17.21
C CYS A 148 4.38 -14.17 15.85
N ASP A 149 4.95 -15.34 15.52
CA ASP A 149 5.63 -15.64 14.24
C ASP A 149 4.81 -15.28 12.99
N LEU A 150 3.49 -15.20 13.11
CA LEU A 150 2.63 -14.78 12.03
C LEU A 150 3.02 -13.41 11.47
N TYR A 151 3.29 -12.43 12.34
CA TYR A 151 3.60 -11.09 11.88
C TYR A 151 4.97 -11.06 11.20
N GLY A 152 5.96 -11.80 11.71
CA GLY A 152 7.25 -11.97 11.04
C GLY A 152 7.15 -12.70 9.69
N ASN A 153 6.25 -13.68 9.56
CA ASN A 153 5.97 -14.30 8.26
C ASN A 153 5.35 -13.30 7.27
N MET A 154 4.48 -12.41 7.74
CA MET A 154 3.93 -11.35 6.90
C MET A 154 4.98 -10.31 6.52
N ALA A 155 5.89 -9.95 7.44
CA ALA A 155 7.00 -9.05 7.15
C ALA A 155 7.91 -9.63 6.05
N SER A 156 8.30 -10.90 6.20
CA SER A 156 9.10 -11.62 5.20
C SER A 156 8.40 -11.72 3.84
N GLU A 157 7.09 -11.95 3.82
CA GLU A 157 6.32 -11.98 2.58
C GLU A 157 6.23 -10.60 1.94
N LEU A 158 6.08 -9.53 2.74
CA LEU A 158 6.05 -8.16 2.25
C LEU A 158 7.40 -7.75 1.63
N ASP A 159 8.51 -8.16 2.22
CA ASP A 159 9.86 -8.01 1.64
C ASP A 159 9.96 -8.71 0.27
N ASN A 160 9.42 -9.93 0.15
CA ASN A 160 9.38 -10.63 -1.14
C ASN A 160 8.56 -9.88 -2.21
N TRP A 161 7.49 -9.18 -1.81
CA TRP A 161 6.71 -8.33 -2.72
C TRP A 161 7.45 -7.06 -3.09
N ARG A 162 8.14 -6.43 -2.13
CA ARG A 162 9.03 -5.28 -2.37
C ARG A 162 10.09 -5.61 -3.42
N GLU A 163 10.76 -6.75 -3.32
CA GLU A 163 11.78 -7.15 -4.30
C GLU A 163 11.23 -7.38 -5.72
N LYS A 164 9.92 -7.60 -5.85
CA LYS A 164 9.22 -7.81 -7.13
C LYS A 164 8.67 -6.52 -7.74
N THR A 165 9.01 -5.34 -7.24
CA THR A 165 8.58 -4.08 -7.88
C THR A 165 9.22 -3.87 -9.24
N GLY A 166 10.46 -4.35 -9.43
CA GLY A 166 11.18 -4.36 -10.70
C GLY A 166 11.59 -2.99 -11.22
N ASN A 167 11.96 -2.08 -10.30
CA ASN A 167 12.45 -0.72 -10.58
C ASN A 167 13.93 -0.73 -11.05
#